data_AF-A0AAV5LJ98-F1
#
_entry.id   AF-A0AAV5LJ98-F1
#
_cell.length_a   1.000
_cell.length_b   1.000
_cell.length_c   1.000
_cell.angle_alpha   90.00
_cell.angle_beta   90.00
_cell.angle_gamma   90.00
#
_symmetry.space_group_name_H-M   'P 1'
#
loop_
_entity.id
_entity.type
_entity.pdbx_description
1 polymer ?
#
loop_
_entity_poly.entity_id
_entity_poly.type
_entity_poly.pdbx_seq_one_letter_code
_entity_poly.pdbx_strand_id
1 'polypeptide(L)'
;MGDIVLTRVLPGGAINTGVISVSNRYDVACMPTIEGGHNSAVLIAGDARQEGVIHRFNFRMRTNGARAKQTLTGMKQFFDLHGLQAGDQIIIYLVQEELKLLGRVVRPAVYLIDFERKPVA
;
A
#
# COMPACT_ATOMS: atom_id res chain seq x y z
N MET A 1 12.04 11.90 -7.07
CA MET A 1 10.67 12.11 -6.57
C MET A 1 10.04 10.74 -6.50
N GLY A 2 9.70 10.24 -5.31
CA GLY A 2 9.15 8.90 -5.14
C GLY A 2 7.71 8.82 -5.64
N ASP A 3 7.34 7.71 -6.25
CA ASP A 3 5.99 7.48 -6.75
C ASP A 3 5.04 7.26 -5.54
N ILE A 4 3.90 7.97 -5.52
CA ILE A 4 2.98 8.02 -4.37
C ILE A 4 1.65 7.37 -4.76
N VAL A 5 1.20 6.40 -3.96
CA VAL A 5 -0.18 5.93 -4.00
C VAL A 5 -1.00 6.57 -2.89
N LEU A 6 -2.05 7.28 -3.28
CA LEU A 6 -3.05 7.81 -2.37
C LEU A 6 -4.29 6.91 -2.39
N THR A 7 -4.71 6.44 -1.22
CA THR A 7 -6.01 5.78 -1.08
C THR A 7 -6.74 6.27 0.16
N ARG A 8 -8.05 6.05 0.21
CA ARG A 8 -8.91 6.49 1.31
C ARG A 8 -9.46 5.27 2.05
N VAL A 9 -9.47 5.35 3.38
CA VAL A 9 -10.22 4.42 4.22
C VAL A 9 -11.70 4.58 3.91
N LEU A 10 -12.28 3.57 3.25
CA LEU A 10 -13.68 3.61 2.85
C LEU A 10 -14.60 3.46 4.08
N PRO A 11 -15.74 4.17 4.13
CA PRO A 11 -16.75 3.94 5.15
C PRO A 11 -17.39 2.55 5.01
N GLY A 12 -17.84 1.99 6.13
CA GLY A 12 -18.32 0.59 6.21
C GLY A 12 -17.20 -0.40 6.51
N GLY A 13 -17.48 -1.70 6.42
CA GLY A 13 -16.65 -2.81 6.93
C GLY A 13 -15.15 -2.85 6.59
N ALA A 14 -14.62 -1.95 5.74
CA ALA A 14 -13.21 -1.80 5.41
C ALA A 14 -12.28 -1.62 6.64
N ILE A 15 -12.68 -0.84 7.65
CA ILE A 15 -11.88 -0.66 8.89
C ILE A 15 -11.82 -1.97 9.67
N ASN A 16 -12.97 -2.58 9.92
CA ASN A 16 -13.06 -3.82 10.70
C ASN A 16 -12.42 -5.01 9.98
N THR A 17 -12.42 -5.01 8.65
CA THR A 17 -11.82 -6.07 7.82
C THR A 17 -10.35 -5.82 7.47
N GLY A 18 -9.83 -4.60 7.65
CA GLY A 18 -8.48 -4.23 7.24
C GLY A 18 -8.27 -4.28 5.72
N VAL A 19 -9.30 -3.93 4.94
CA VAL A 19 -9.27 -3.99 3.47
C VAL A 19 -9.44 -2.61 2.87
N ILE A 20 -8.55 -2.23 1.96
CA ILE A 20 -8.65 -0.98 1.19
C ILE A 20 -8.60 -1.26 -0.30
N SER A 21 -9.36 -0.49 -1.07
CA SER A 21 -9.26 -0.50 -2.53
C SER A 21 -8.15 0.47 -2.94
N VAL A 22 -7.23 0.03 -3.77
CA VAL A 22 -6.21 0.90 -4.36
C VAL A 22 -6.83 1.55 -5.59
N SER A 23 -6.80 2.88 -5.66
CA SER A 23 -7.39 3.62 -6.76
C SER A 23 -6.48 3.57 -7.98
N ASN A 24 -7.00 3.07 -9.10
CA ASN A 24 -6.30 3.04 -10.39
C ASN A 24 -6.01 4.45 -10.97
N ARG A 25 -6.49 5.53 -10.33
CA ARG A 25 -6.21 6.92 -10.75
C ARG A 25 -4.83 7.40 -10.31
N TYR A 26 -4.20 6.71 -9.36
CA TYR A 26 -2.84 7.00 -8.91
C TYR A 26 -1.89 5.99 -9.51
N ASP A 27 -0.62 6.38 -9.65
CA ASP A 27 0.35 5.67 -10.46
C ASP A 27 0.53 4.24 -9.95
N VAL A 28 -0.06 3.27 -10.66
CA VAL A 28 0.02 1.84 -10.31
C VAL A 28 1.46 1.32 -10.41
N ALA A 29 2.39 2.12 -10.95
CA ALA A 29 3.82 1.87 -10.93
C ALA A 29 4.41 1.75 -9.51
N CYS A 30 3.80 2.36 -8.47
CA CYS A 30 4.24 2.21 -7.09
C CYS A 30 3.60 1.03 -6.35
N MET A 31 2.95 0.09 -7.04
CA MET A 31 2.49 -1.17 -6.44
C MET A 31 3.32 -2.34 -6.97
N PRO A 32 3.43 -3.45 -6.21
CA PRO A 32 4.21 -4.60 -6.67
C PRO A 32 3.71 -5.09 -8.04
N THR A 33 4.64 -5.26 -8.99
CA THR A 33 4.33 -5.89 -10.27
C THR A 33 3.94 -7.35 -10.01
N ILE A 34 2.76 -7.73 -10.46
CA ILE A 34 2.30 -9.12 -10.37
C ILE A 34 2.54 -9.78 -11.74
N GLU A 35 3.62 -10.54 -11.86
CA GLU A 35 4.00 -11.25 -13.08
C GLU A 35 3.54 -12.72 -13.06
N GLY A 36 3.58 -13.40 -14.22
CA GLY A 36 3.50 -14.86 -14.31
C GLY A 36 2.12 -15.49 -14.02
N GLY A 37 1.02 -14.75 -14.18
CA GLY A 37 -0.34 -15.26 -13.93
C GLY A 37 -0.74 -15.30 -12.45
N HIS A 38 0.13 -14.80 -11.57
CA HIS A 38 -0.26 -14.50 -10.20
C HIS A 38 -1.25 -13.33 -10.17
N ASN A 39 -2.08 -13.26 -9.14
CA ASN A 39 -3.02 -12.16 -8.93
C ASN A 39 -2.81 -11.47 -7.57
N SER A 40 -1.72 -11.81 -6.88
CA SER A 40 -1.38 -11.26 -5.58
C SER A 40 0.13 -11.17 -5.37
N ALA A 41 0.54 -10.21 -4.56
CA ALA A 41 1.89 -10.01 -4.08
C ALA A 41 1.87 -9.60 -2.60
N VAL A 42 2.99 -9.76 -1.90
CA VAL A 42 3.17 -9.23 -0.55
C VAL A 42 3.84 -7.87 -0.65
N LEU A 43 3.25 -6.87 -0.01
CA LEU A 43 3.80 -5.53 0.16
C LEU A 43 4.36 -5.43 1.57
N ILE A 44 5.66 -5.14 1.69
CA ILE A 44 6.35 -4.92 2.96
C ILE A 44 6.64 -3.44 3.07
N ALA A 45 6.05 -2.76 4.07
CA ALA A 45 6.20 -1.32 4.26
C ALA A 45 6.73 -0.99 5.65
N GLY A 46 7.74 -0.12 5.72
CA GLY A 46 8.13 0.54 6.96
C GLY A 46 7.11 1.61 7.35
N ASP A 47 6.88 1.78 8.65
CA ASP A 47 6.02 2.84 9.17
C ASP A 47 6.76 4.18 9.17
N ALA A 48 6.27 5.16 8.41
CA ALA A 48 6.91 6.47 8.30
C ALA A 48 6.87 7.26 9.62
N ARG A 49 5.97 6.91 10.54
CA ARG A 49 5.79 7.59 11.84
C ARG A 49 6.42 6.84 13.00
N GLN A 50 6.85 5.60 12.80
CA GLN A 50 7.43 4.79 13.86
C GLN A 50 8.61 3.95 13.33
N GLU A 51 9.82 4.40 13.65
CA GLU A 51 11.05 3.74 13.23
C GLU A 51 11.11 2.29 13.72
N GLY A 52 11.60 1.39 12.85
CA GLY A 52 11.73 -0.04 13.13
C GLY A 52 10.43 -0.84 13.07
N VAL A 53 9.27 -0.21 12.87
CA VAL A 53 8.00 -0.93 12.66
C VAL A 53 7.82 -1.24 11.18
N ILE A 54 7.56 -2.53 10.91
CA ILE A 54 7.35 -3.04 9.55
C ILE A 54 5.98 -3.70 9.49
N HIS A 55 5.22 -3.33 8.47
CA HIS A 55 3.93 -3.91 8.16
C HIS A 55 4.01 -4.82 6.94
N ARG A 56 3.19 -5.88 6.94
CA ARG A 56 3.03 -6.80 5.81
C ARG A 56 1.58 -6.78 5.35
N PHE A 57 1.38 -6.45 4.08
CA PHE A 57 0.07 -6.38 3.47
C PHE A 57 0.01 -7.31 2.27
N ASN A 58 -1.16 -7.90 2.03
CA ASN A 58 -1.40 -8.67 0.82
C ASN A 58 -2.03 -7.75 -0.22
N PHE A 59 -1.28 -7.46 -1.27
CA PHE A 59 -1.75 -6.79 -2.48
C PHE A 59 -2.38 -7.82 -3.41
N ARG A 60 -3.57 -7.53 -3.92
CA ARG A 60 -4.27 -8.39 -4.87
C ARG A 60 -4.85 -7.55 -5.99
N MET A 61 -4.64 -8.00 -7.22
CA MET A 61 -5.26 -7.44 -8.42
C MET A 61 -6.28 -8.44 -8.96
N ARG A 62 -7.52 -8.00 -9.17
CA ARG A 62 -8.56 -8.79 -9.84
C ARG A 62 -8.95 -8.08 -11.11
N THR A 63 -8.85 -8.76 -12.24
CA THR A 63 -9.35 -8.27 -13.52
C THR A 63 -10.74 -8.84 -13.76
N ASN A 64 -11.68 -7.99 -14.18
CA ASN A 64 -13.00 -8.38 -14.65
C ASN A 64 -13.26 -7.66 -15.99
N GLY A 65 -12.96 -8.36 -17.09
CA GLY A 65 -12.91 -7.75 -18.43
C GLY A 65 -11.90 -6.60 -18.47
N ALA A 66 -12.33 -5.44 -18.97
CA ALA A 66 -11.50 -4.23 -19.09
C ALA A 66 -11.23 -3.50 -17.75
N ARG A 67 -11.79 -3.98 -16.62
CA ARG A 67 -11.64 -3.33 -15.31
C ARG A 67 -10.69 -4.13 -14.43
N ALA A 68 -9.60 -3.51 -13.98
CA ALA A 68 -8.79 -4.01 -12.89
C ALA A 68 -9.27 -3.41 -11.56
N LYS A 69 -9.43 -4.23 -10.53
CA LYS A 69 -9.63 -3.80 -9.13
C LYS A 69 -8.43 -4.26 -8.32
N GLN A 70 -7.78 -3.31 -7.67
CA GLN A 70 -6.65 -3.57 -6.79
C GLN A 70 -7.08 -3.39 -5.33
N THR A 71 -6.60 -4.27 -4.46
CA THR A 71 -6.92 -4.25 -3.03
C THR A 71 -5.69 -4.57 -2.20
N LEU A 72 -5.52 -3.85 -1.09
CA LEU A 72 -4.61 -4.20 -0.01
C LEU A 72 -5.41 -4.76 1.15
N THR A 73 -4.93 -5.85 1.73
CA THR A 73 -5.55 -6.53 2.87
C THR A 73 -4.51 -6.77 3.96
N GLY A 74 -4.98 -6.98 5.19
CA GLY A 74 -4.10 -7.05 6.37
C GLY A 74 -3.85 -5.69 7.03
N MET A 75 -4.59 -4.65 6.64
CA MET A 75 -4.40 -3.29 7.13
C MET A 75 -4.95 -3.06 8.55
N LYS A 76 -5.66 -4.03 9.12
CA LYS A 76 -6.39 -3.84 10.38
C LYS A 76 -5.45 -3.44 11.53
N GLN A 77 -4.31 -4.13 11.65
CA GLN A 77 -3.33 -3.82 12.69
C GLN A 77 -2.77 -2.40 12.53
N PHE A 78 -2.51 -1.96 11.30
CA PHE A 78 -2.09 -0.59 11.01
C PHE A 78 -3.17 0.42 11.41
N PHE A 79 -4.45 0.12 11.15
CA PHE A 79 -5.56 0.97 11.54
C PHE A 79 -5.73 1.07 13.04
N ASP A 80 -5.66 -0.06 13.74
CA ASP A 80 -5.80 -0.11 15.19
C ASP A 80 -4.63 0.62 15.86
N LEU A 81 -3.39 0.39 15.39
CA LEU A 81 -2.18 1.03 15.91
C LEU A 81 -2.24 2.55 15.81
N HIS A 82 -2.71 3.06 14.66
CA HIS A 82 -2.79 4.49 14.40
C HIS A 82 -4.16 5.10 14.68
N GLY A 83 -5.12 4.32 15.17
CA GLY A 83 -6.50 4.78 15.39
C GLY A 83 -7.17 5.37 14.15
N LEU A 84 -6.96 4.80 12.96
CA LEU A 84 -7.48 5.32 11.69
C LEU A 84 -8.99 5.16 11.56
N GLN A 85 -9.64 6.16 10.98
CA GLN A 85 -11.09 6.21 10.81
C GLN A 85 -11.49 6.36 9.34
N ALA A 86 -12.79 6.18 9.08
CA ALA A 86 -13.32 6.29 7.72
C ALA A 86 -13.15 7.73 7.22
N GLY A 87 -12.58 7.85 6.03
CA GLY A 87 -12.25 9.14 5.43
C GLY A 87 -10.79 9.56 5.60
N ASP A 88 -10.04 8.95 6.51
CA ASP A 88 -8.58 9.12 6.57
C ASP A 88 -7.94 8.62 5.26
N GLN A 89 -6.84 9.25 4.88
CA GLN A 89 -6.07 8.92 3.69
C GLN A 89 -4.84 8.11 4.09
N ILE A 90 -4.52 7.11 3.29
CA ILE A 90 -3.31 6.30 3.44
C ILE A 90 -2.42 6.62 2.26
N ILE A 91 -1.15 6.83 2.56
CA ILE A 91 -0.12 7.19 1.61
C ILE A 91 0.92 6.07 1.60
N ILE A 92 1.18 5.50 0.44
CA ILE A 92 2.22 4.48 0.27
C ILE A 92 3.25 5.03 -0.70
N TYR A 93 4.49 5.11 -0.24
CA TYR A 93 5.64 5.55 -1.02
C TYR A 93 6.40 4.34 -1.50
N LEU A 94 6.72 4.28 -2.80
CA LEU A 94 7.77 3.42 -3.30
C LEU A 94 9.11 4.14 -3.13
N VAL A 95 9.93 3.65 -2.21
CA VAL A 95 11.30 4.11 -2.00
C VAL A 95 12.18 3.30 -2.96
N GLN A 96 12.61 3.94 -4.05
CA GLN A 96 13.60 3.38 -4.95
C GLN A 96 14.99 3.51 -4.33
N GLU A 97 15.40 2.54 -3.51
CA GLU A 97 16.80 2.41 -3.13
C GLU A 97 17.52 1.45 -4.06
N GLU A 98 18.64 1.90 -4.63
CA GLU A 98 19.52 1.04 -5.41
C GLU A 98 20.35 0.16 -4.46
N LEU A 99 20.04 -1.12 -4.36
CA LEU A 99 20.86 -2.08 -3.64
C LEU A 99 21.90 -2.68 -4.60
N LYS A 100 23.18 -2.29 -4.43
CA LYS A 100 24.30 -2.97 -5.09
C LYS A 100 24.66 -4.22 -4.31
N LEU A 101 24.29 -5.39 -4.84
CA LEU A 101 24.66 -6.68 -4.26
C LEU A 101 25.64 -7.38 -5.19
N LEU A 102 26.89 -7.59 -4.75
CA LEU A 102 27.91 -8.39 -5.46
C LEU A 102 28.07 -8.02 -6.96
N GLY A 103 28.07 -6.72 -7.28
CA GLY A 103 28.22 -6.23 -8.66
C GLY A 103 26.93 -6.18 -9.49
N ARG A 104 25.78 -6.61 -8.94
CA ARG A 104 24.46 -6.46 -9.55
C ARG A 104 23.67 -5.37 -8.82
N VAL A 105 23.18 -4.38 -9.57
CA VAL A 105 22.17 -3.45 -9.03
C VAL A 105 20.85 -4.18 -9.00
N VAL A 106 20.32 -4.42 -7.80
CA VAL A 106 18.97 -4.90 -7.58
C VAL A 106 18.18 -3.72 -7.02
N ARG A 107 17.00 -3.46 -7.58
CA ARG A 107 16.06 -2.45 -7.06
C ARG A 107 14.92 -3.19 -6.39
N PRO A 108 15.07 -3.68 -5.15
CA PRO A 108 13.92 -4.20 -4.44
C PRO A 108 12.96 -3.04 -4.19
N ALA A 109 11.68 -3.29 -4.41
CA ALA A 109 10.66 -2.33 -4.04
C ALA A 109 10.62 -2.23 -2.51
N VAL A 110 11.11 -1.13 -1.96
CA VAL A 110 10.99 -0.80 -0.54
C VAL A 110 9.81 0.16 -0.40
N TYR A 111 8.91 -0.12 0.53
CA TYR A 111 7.74 0.74 0.74
C TYR A 111 7.81 1.46 2.08
N LEU A 112 7.31 2.69 2.12
CA LEU A 112 6.95 3.38 3.36
C LEU A 112 5.44 3.61 3.36
N ILE A 113 4.82 3.48 4.53
CA ILE A 113 3.41 3.77 4.73
C ILE A 113 3.23 4.92 5.72
N ASP A 114 2.35 5.86 5.35
CA ASP A 114 1.92 7.00 6.15
C ASP A 114 0.41 7.20 6.00
N PHE A 115 -0.16 8.18 6.69
CA PHE A 115 -1.57 8.54 6.60
C PHE A 115 -1.80 10.05 6.82
N GLU A 116 -2.87 10.57 6.24
CA GLU A 116 -3.39 11.89 6.54
C GLU A 116 -4.78 11.78 7.16
N ARG A 117 -5.00 12.53 8.23
CA ARG A 117 -6.31 12.55 8.89
C ARG A 117 -7.29 13.34 8.06
N LYS A 118 -8.54 12.86 8.00
CA LYS A 118 -9.62 13.69 7.51
C LYS A 118 -9.71 14.96 8.39
N PRO A 119 -9.79 16.17 7.79
CA PRO A 119 -10.04 17.38 8.56
C PRO A 119 -11.34 17.23 9.37
N VAL A 120 -11.26 17.53 10.67
CA VAL A 120 -12.45 17.66 11.52
C VAL A 120 -13.06 19.01 11.18
N ALA A 121 -14.27 19.00 10.62
CA ALA A 121 -15.06 20.20 10.37
C ALA A 121 -15.72 20.68 11.67
#